data_AF-A0A7C6HDT9-F1
#
_entry.id   AF-A0A7C6HDT9-F1
#
_cell.length_a   1.000
_cell.length_b   1.000
_cell.length_c   1.000
_cell.angle_alpha   90.00
_cell.angle_beta   90.00
_cell.angle_gamma   90.00
#
_symmetry.space_group_name_H-M   'P 1'
#
loop_
_entity.id
_entity.type
_entity.pdbx_description
1 polymer ?
#
loop_
_entity_poly.entity_id
_entity_poly.type
_entity_poly.pdbx_seq_one_letter_code
_entity_poly.pdbx_strand_id
1 'polypeptide(L)' 'TIGMGFKEYVTFTRLTVAENLLKTTDLSIADIAYETGFNDSNYFSLVFRQHYGTPPTDYRKKRRKKTTL' A
#
# COMPACT_ATOMS: atom_id res chain seq x y z
N THR A 1 14.52 -23.41 -1.74
CA THR A 1 13.06 -23.21 -1.78
C THR A 1 12.83 -21.72 -1.88
N ILE A 2 12.12 -21.22 -2.89
CA ILE A 2 11.83 -19.78 -2.99
C ILE A 2 10.78 -19.49 -1.92
N GLY A 3 11.26 -19.18 -0.71
CA GLY A 3 10.49 -19.25 0.53
C GLY A 3 9.98 -17.89 0.94
N MET A 4 8.72 -17.62 0.63
CA MET A 4 7.98 -16.56 1.29
C MET A 4 7.31 -17.15 2.53
N GLY A 5 7.58 -16.58 3.70
CA GLY A 5 6.88 -16.97 4.92
C GLY A 5 5.39 -16.61 4.82
N PHE A 6 4.52 -17.35 5.52
CA PHE A 6 3.07 -17.06 5.51
C PHE A 6 2.74 -15.58 5.81
N LYS A 7 3.44 -14.99 6.79
CA LYS A 7 3.27 -13.58 7.15
C LYS A 7 3.66 -12.62 6.03
N GLU A 8 4.73 -12.94 5.30
CA GLU A 8 5.20 -12.14 4.16
C GLU A 8 4.18 -12.22 3.02
N TYR A 9 3.61 -13.40 2.77
CA TYR A 9 2.56 -13.58 1.77
C TYR A 9 1.31 -12.76 2.08
N VAL A 10 0.81 -12.85 3.32
CA VAL A 10 -0.33 -12.04 3.75
C VAL A 10 -0.03 -10.54 3.62
N THR A 11 1.17 -10.12 4.03
CA THR A 11 1.58 -8.71 3.92
C THR A 11 1.62 -8.26 2.45
N PHE A 12 2.20 -9.07 1.57
CA PHE A 12 2.23 -8.80 0.14
C PHE A 12 0.83 -8.67 -0.47
N THR A 13 -0.09 -9.58 -0.15
CA THR A 13 -1.48 -9.50 -0.61
C THR A 13 -2.16 -8.21 -0.15
N ARG A 14 -2.01 -7.84 1.13
CA ARG A 14 -2.59 -6.59 1.67
C ARG A 14 -2.04 -5.35 0.96
N LEU A 15 -0.73 -5.30 0.75
CA LEU A 15 -0.07 -4.21 0.04
C LEU A 15 -0.54 -4.09 -1.42
N THR A 16 -0.77 -5.21 -2.09
CA THR A 16 -1.30 -5.25 -3.47
C THR A 16 -2.68 -4.62 -3.55
N VAL A 17 -3.56 -4.92 -2.59
CA VAL A 17 -4.89 -4.30 -2.49
C VAL A 17 -4.77 -2.80 -2.18
N ALA A 18 -3.88 -2.43 -1.25
CA ALA A 18 -3.67 -1.03 -0.86
C ALA A 18 -3.16 -0.19 -2.05
N GLU A 19 -2.27 -0.75 -2.88
CA GLU A 19 -1.81 -0.11 -4.10
C GLU A 19 -2.96 0.19 -5.07
N ASN A 20 -3.91 -0.74 -5.22
CA ASN A 20 -5.08 -0.52 -6.06
C ASN A 20 -5.94 0.63 -5.52
N LEU A 21 -6.27 0.60 -4.21
CA LEU A 21 -7.07 1.65 -3.57
C LEU A 21 -6.40 3.02 -3.67
N LEU A 22 -5.07 3.09 -3.54
CA LEU A 22 -4.31 4.35 -3.71
C LEU A 22 -4.43 4.92 -5.13
N LYS A 23 -4.62 4.09 -6.15
CA LYS A 23 -4.77 4.52 -7.54
C LYS A 23 -6.21 4.92 -7.84
N THR A 24 -7.19 4.16 -7.34
CA THR A 24 -8.58 4.22 -7.81
C THR A 24 -9.55 4.96 -6.89
N THR A 25 -9.16 5.29 -5.66
CA THR A 25 -10.07 5.87 -4.66
C THR A 25 -9.46 7.08 -3.93
N ASP A 26 -10.32 7.97 -3.42
CA ASP A 26 -9.92 9.14 -2.62
C ASP A 26 -9.87 8.88 -1.11
N LEU A 27 -9.96 7.62 -0.67
CA LEU A 27 -9.86 7.23 0.73
C LEU A 27 -8.61 7.82 1.40
N SER A 28 -8.66 8.11 2.69
CA SER A 28 -7.47 8.55 3.39
C SER A 28 -6.43 7.42 3.47
N ILE A 29 -5.17 7.76 3.74
CA ILE A 29 -4.13 6.72 3.93
C ILE A 29 -4.47 5.83 5.14
N ALA A 30 -5.10 6.40 6.16
CA ALA A 30 -5.55 5.67 7.34
C ALA A 30 -6.66 4.68 6.97
N ASP A 31 -7.67 5.11 6.22
CA ASP A 31 -8.76 4.23 5.80
C ASP A 31 -8.22 3.07 4.95
N ILE A 32 -7.32 3.35 3.99
CA ILE A 32 -6.69 2.29 3.18
C ILE A 32 -5.92 1.30 4.05
N ALA A 33 -5.23 1.76 5.09
CA ALA A 33 -4.54 0.87 6.01
C ALA A 33 -5.54 -0.09 6.69
N TYR A 34 -6.64 0.43 7.24
CA TYR A 34 -7.66 -0.36 7.90
C TYR A 34 -8.40 -1.31 6.95
N GLU A 35 -8.81 -0.82 5.77
CA GLU A 35 -9.48 -1.61 4.73
C GLU A 35 -8.62 -2.77 4.21
N THR A 36 -7.29 -2.63 4.27
CA THR A 36 -6.35 -3.68 3.86
C THR A 36 -5.87 -4.54 5.02
N GLY A 37 -6.47 -4.42 6.21
CA GLY A 37 -6.20 -5.29 7.35
C GLY A 37 -4.94 -4.93 8.15
N PHE A 38 -4.45 -3.69 8.04
CA PHE A 38 -3.49 -3.12 8.98
C PHE A 38 -4.23 -2.42 10.12
N ASN A 39 -3.82 -2.68 11.36
CA ASN A 39 -4.43 -2.06 12.54
C ASN A 39 -3.79 -0.71 12.91
N ASP A 40 -2.69 -0.35 12.23
CA ASP A 40 -1.92 0.86 12.49
C ASP A 40 -1.47 1.47 11.15
N SER A 41 -1.86 2.72 10.91
CA SER A 41 -1.60 3.45 9.67
C SER A 41 -0.14 3.88 9.52
N ASN A 42 0.58 4.08 10.62
CA ASN A 42 2.02 4.37 10.61
C ASN A 42 2.81 3.10 10.24
N TYR A 43 2.45 1.96 10.83
CA TYR A 43 3.05 0.67 10.49
C TYR A 43 2.77 0.29 9.04
N PHE A 44 1.53 0.48 8.57
CA PHE A 44 1.20 0.36 7.14
C PHE A 44 2.13 1.22 6.28
N SER A 45 2.29 2.50 6.61
CA SER A 45 3.12 3.42 5.83
C SER A 45 4.60 3.00 5.81
N LEU A 46 5.12 2.47 6.92
CA LEU A 46 6.46 1.93 7.00
C LEU A 46 6.63 0.70 6.09
N VAL A 47 5.74 -0.29 6.21
CA VAL A 47 5.79 -1.53 5.44
C VAL A 47 5.57 -1.26 3.94
N PHE A 48 4.63 -0.38 3.60
CA PHE A 48 4.39 0.06 2.23
C PHE A 48 5.63 0.70 1.62
N ARG A 49 6.30 1.61 2.37
CA ARG A 49 7.54 2.24 1.92
C ARG A 49 8.67 1.23 1.77
N GLN A 50 8.79 0.25 2.66
CA GLN A 50 9.80 -0.82 2.53
C GLN A 50 9.58 -1.64 1.25
N HIS A 51 8.34 -1.93 0.89
CA HIS A 51 8.00 -2.72 -0.29
C HIS A 51 8.11 -1.93 -1.61
N TYR A 52 7.58 -0.71 -1.65
CA TYR A 52 7.48 0.10 -2.88
C TYR A 52 8.55 1.20 -3.01
N GLY A 53 9.41 1.37 -2.00
CA GLY A 53 10.47 2.38 -1.94
C GLY A 53 10.00 3.82 -1.73
N THR A 54 8.69 4.07 -1.61
CA THR A 54 8.11 5.42 -1.49
C THR A 54 6.91 5.40 -0.55
N PRO A 55 6.66 6.48 0.23
CA PRO A 55 5.48 6.56 1.08
C PRO A 55 4.17 6.47 0.29
N PRO A 56 3.07 5.94 0.87
CA PRO A 56 1.81 5.74 0.17
C PRO A 56 1.18 7.07 -0.32
N THR A 57 1.36 8.16 0.44
CA THR A 57 0.96 9.52 0.04
C THR A 57 1.62 9.96 -1.26
N ASP A 58 2.94 9.78 -1.36
CA ASP A 58 3.72 10.14 -2.54
C ASP A 58 3.46 9.18 -3.70
N TYR A 59 3.24 7.89 -3.39
CA TYR A 59 2.85 6.88 -4.38
C TYR A 59 1.56 7.30 -5.10
N ARG A 60 0.51 7.68 -4.33
CA ARG A 60 -0.76 8.19 -4.87
C ARG A 60 -0.54 9.40 -5.78
N LYS A 61 0.22 10.40 -5.31
CA LYS A 61 0.52 11.62 -6.09
C LYS A 61 1.21 11.28 -7.41
N LYS A 62 2.23 10.41 -7.39
CA LYS A 62 2.99 10.01 -8.58
C LYS A 62 2.12 9.26 -9.61
N ARG A 63 1.26 8.35 -9.15
CA ARG A 63 0.44 7.52 -10.06
C ARG A 63 -0.74 8.26 -10.66
N ARG A 64 -1.38 9.16 -9.91
CA ARG A 64 -2.50 9.96 -10.45
C ARG A 64 -2.06 11.02 -11.44
N LYS A 65 -0.90 11.66 -11.21
CA LYS A 65 -0.31 12.60 -12.18
C LYS A 65 0.03 11.97 -13.52
N LYS A 66 0.26 10.64 -13.57
CA LYS A 66 0.54 9.90 -14.81
C LYS A 66 -0.69 9.63 -15.68
N THR A 67 -1.91 9.92 -15.21
CA THR A 67 -3.15 9.67 -15.97
C THR A 67 -3.59 10.88 -16.82
N THR A 68 -2.80 11.96 -16.86
CA THR A 68 -3.11 13.19 -17.64
C THR A 68 -2.14 13.38 -18.81
N LEU A 69 -1.75 12.30 -19.48
CA LEU A 69 -1.02 12.32 -20.76
C LEU A 69 -1.70 11.40 -21.76
#